data_AF-A0A535JX36-F1
#
_entry.id   AF-A0A535JX36-F1
#
_cell.length_a   1.000
_cell.length_b   1.000
_cell.length_c   1.000
_cell.angle_alpha   90.00
_cell.angle_beta   90.00
_cell.angle_gamma   90.00
#
_symmetry.space_group_name_H-M   'P 1'
#
loop_
_entity.id
_entity.type
_entity.pdbx_description
1 polymer ?
#
loop_
_entity_poly.entity_id
_entity_poly.type
_entity_poly.pdbx_seq_one_letter_code
_entity_poly.pdbx_strand_id
1 'polypeptide(L)'
;MRKLTLAAALALSFIFSLNHVALAASTPAQTIDVTGYANFSSILGGNINGPVTLSGDFADSQLGMLRGSANFPLRDEKLSVAPSVSIGLVTEQLNVFWYRYTCDQFGCIYENGTSAFQRSYGSGPVEIRFGSLKGNGTVSLSTNATCASSCPPAGAYWYAPTGYWQLQGAVLSSQDAGFLNINGPAPTVH
;
A
#
# COMPACT_ATOMS: atom_id res chain seq x y z
N MET A 1 -9.95 63.44 15.48
CA MET A 1 -8.95 62.36 15.22
C MET A 1 -9.41 60.98 15.75
N ARG A 2 -10.70 60.62 15.67
CA ARG A 2 -11.23 59.34 16.21
C ARG A 2 -12.04 58.51 15.22
N LYS A 3 -12.18 59.00 13.97
CA LYS A 3 -12.91 58.34 12.88
C LYS A 3 -12.02 57.74 11.78
N LEU A 4 -10.71 58.03 11.79
CA LEU A 4 -9.74 57.55 10.79
C LEU A 4 -9.04 56.24 11.19
N THR A 5 -9.12 55.84 12.46
CA THR A 5 -8.48 54.60 12.94
C THR A 5 -9.34 53.35 12.76
N LEU A 6 -10.68 53.49 12.65
CA LEU A 6 -11.57 52.33 12.50
C LEU A 6 -11.62 51.78 11.05
N ALA A 7 -11.43 52.64 10.05
CA ALA A 7 -11.46 52.23 8.64
C ALA A 7 -10.19 51.45 8.22
N ALA A 8 -9.04 51.75 8.83
CA ALA A 8 -7.79 51.04 8.55
C ALA A 8 -7.77 49.62 9.15
N ALA A 9 -8.46 49.38 10.26
CA ALA A 9 -8.51 48.06 10.89
C ALA A 9 -9.42 47.07 10.13
N LEU A 10 -10.52 47.55 9.52
CA LEU A 10 -11.45 46.69 8.78
C LEU A 10 -10.96 46.33 7.37
N ALA A 11 -10.11 47.17 6.76
CA ALA A 11 -9.51 46.89 5.46
C ALA A 11 -8.37 45.85 5.56
N LEU A 12 -7.64 45.81 6.69
CA LEU A 12 -6.59 44.81 6.92
C LEU A 12 -7.14 43.42 7.27
N SER A 13 -8.33 43.31 7.86
CA SER A 13 -8.93 42.01 8.17
C SER A 13 -9.52 41.30 6.95
N PHE A 14 -9.94 42.04 5.91
CA PHE A 14 -10.44 41.45 4.67
C PHE A 14 -9.32 40.86 3.78
N ILE A 15 -8.11 41.44 3.82
CA ILE A 15 -6.96 40.94 3.03
C ILE A 15 -6.37 39.67 3.68
N PHE A 16 -6.43 39.54 5.00
CA PHE A 16 -5.96 38.34 5.72
C PHE A 16 -6.89 37.14 5.58
N SER A 17 -8.19 37.33 5.30
CA SER A 17 -9.13 36.22 5.10
C SER A 17 -9.10 35.61 3.68
N LEU A 18 -8.42 36.25 2.73
CA LEU A 18 -8.39 35.81 1.33
C LEU A 18 -7.18 34.93 0.97
N ASN A 19 -6.19 34.80 1.86
CA ASN A 19 -4.90 34.24 1.46
C ASN A 19 -4.64 32.78 1.79
N HIS A 20 -5.47 32.06 2.55
CA HIS A 20 -5.19 30.66 2.88
C HIS A 20 -6.43 29.76 2.69
N VAL A 21 -6.98 29.72 1.48
CA VAL A 21 -7.46 28.43 0.96
C VAL A 21 -6.26 27.84 0.21
N ALA A 22 -5.33 27.24 0.97
CA ALA A 22 -4.41 26.30 0.37
C ALA A 22 -5.28 25.16 -0.14
N LEU A 23 -5.67 25.21 -1.42
CA LEU A 23 -6.09 23.99 -2.11
C LEU A 23 -4.92 23.03 -1.89
N ALA A 24 -5.13 21.98 -1.10
CA ALA A 24 -4.20 20.88 -1.03
C ALA A 24 -3.96 20.48 -2.49
N ALA A 25 -2.73 20.70 -2.97
CA ALA A 25 -2.36 20.29 -4.30
C ALA A 25 -2.65 18.80 -4.36
N SER A 26 -3.52 18.39 -5.29
CA SER A 26 -3.83 16.98 -5.48
C SER A 26 -2.50 16.25 -5.65
N THR A 27 -2.21 15.33 -4.75
CA THR A 27 -1.02 14.48 -4.85
C THR A 27 -1.09 13.80 -6.22
N PRO A 28 -0.02 13.79 -7.04
CA PRO A 28 -0.08 13.12 -8.33
C PRO A 28 -0.54 11.69 -8.12
N ALA A 29 -1.58 11.28 -8.84
CA ALA A 29 -2.08 9.92 -8.80
C ALA A 29 -0.93 8.98 -9.21
N GLN A 30 -0.53 8.12 -8.28
CA GLN A 30 0.46 7.08 -8.48
C GLN A 30 -0.26 5.83 -8.97
N THR A 31 0.44 4.98 -9.71
CA THR A 31 -0.09 3.67 -10.09
C THR A 31 0.47 2.64 -9.13
N ILE A 32 -0.40 1.76 -8.61
CA ILE A 32 -0.01 0.63 -7.78
C ILE A 32 -0.23 -0.68 -8.54
N ASP A 33 0.85 -1.42 -8.70
CA ASP A 33 0.84 -2.74 -9.33
C ASP A 33 1.10 -3.81 -8.26
N VAL A 34 0.23 -4.82 -8.24
CA VAL A 34 0.36 -6.01 -7.40
C VAL A 34 0.38 -7.27 -8.26
N THR A 35 1.33 -8.15 -7.95
CA THR A 35 1.43 -9.47 -8.57
C THR A 35 1.42 -10.53 -7.49
N GLY A 36 0.90 -11.71 -7.78
CA GLY A 36 0.80 -12.76 -6.76
C GLY A 36 0.21 -14.04 -7.30
N TYR A 37 -0.35 -14.81 -6.39
CA TYR A 37 -0.95 -16.10 -6.70
C TYR A 37 -2.32 -16.19 -6.03
N ALA A 38 -3.35 -16.48 -6.81
CA ALA A 38 -4.70 -16.70 -6.32
C ALA A 38 -4.99 -18.18 -6.13
N ASN A 39 -5.81 -18.44 -5.14
CA ASN A 39 -6.43 -19.71 -4.85
C ASN A 39 -7.94 -19.49 -4.73
N PHE A 40 -8.72 -20.18 -5.57
CA PHE A 40 -10.17 -20.20 -5.48
C PHE A 40 -10.64 -21.60 -5.10
N SER A 41 -11.41 -21.70 -4.03
CA SER A 41 -12.05 -22.94 -3.56
C SER A 41 -13.56 -22.84 -3.73
N SER A 42 -14.14 -23.68 -4.58
CA SER A 42 -15.59 -23.73 -4.83
C SER A 42 -16.32 -24.53 -3.75
N ILE A 43 -17.53 -24.11 -3.40
CA ILE A 43 -18.44 -24.88 -2.53
C ILE A 43 -18.96 -26.14 -3.21
N LEU A 44 -18.95 -26.19 -4.54
CA LEU A 44 -19.33 -27.35 -5.34
C LEU A 44 -18.19 -28.39 -5.43
N GLY A 45 -17.04 -28.08 -4.81
CA GLY A 45 -15.85 -28.89 -4.82
C GLY A 45 -14.85 -28.45 -5.87
N GLY A 46 -13.57 -28.68 -5.58
CA GLY A 46 -12.46 -28.29 -6.43
C GLY A 46 -11.75 -27.03 -5.94
N ASN A 47 -10.46 -27.00 -6.25
CA ASN A 47 -9.58 -25.89 -5.95
C ASN A 47 -8.80 -25.58 -7.23
N ILE A 48 -8.79 -24.31 -7.62
CA ILE A 48 -7.99 -23.82 -8.73
C ILE A 48 -7.05 -22.75 -8.23
N ASN A 49 -5.86 -22.72 -8.77
CA ASN A 49 -4.82 -21.80 -8.39
C ASN A 49 -4.09 -21.26 -9.61
N GLY A 50 -3.62 -20.02 -9.54
CA GLY A 50 -3.08 -19.35 -10.71
C GLY A 50 -2.47 -17.99 -10.41
N PRO A 51 -1.54 -17.51 -11.25
CA PRO A 51 -0.96 -16.19 -11.07
C PRO A 51 -2.01 -15.08 -11.24
N VAL A 52 -1.80 -13.99 -10.50
CA VAL A 52 -2.64 -12.79 -10.53
C VAL A 52 -1.80 -11.56 -10.75
N THR A 53 -2.34 -10.65 -11.54
CA THR A 53 -1.81 -9.31 -11.74
C THR A 53 -2.96 -8.31 -11.64
N LEU A 54 -2.86 -7.33 -10.74
CA LEU A 54 -3.81 -6.23 -10.62
C LEU A 54 -3.05 -4.90 -10.61
N SER A 55 -3.66 -3.90 -11.20
CA SER A 55 -3.18 -2.53 -11.23
C SER A 55 -4.30 -1.58 -10.85
N GLY A 56 -3.97 -0.48 -10.20
CA GLY A 56 -4.94 0.56 -9.89
C GLY A 56 -4.29 1.87 -9.50
N ASP A 57 -5.12 2.82 -9.10
CA ASP A 57 -4.67 4.14 -8.70
C ASP A 57 -4.40 4.19 -7.19
N PHE A 58 -3.40 4.98 -6.83
CA PHE A 58 -3.08 5.36 -5.48
C PHE A 58 -2.98 6.88 -5.42
N ALA A 59 -3.96 7.52 -4.79
CA ALA A 59 -4.06 8.98 -4.73
C ALA A 59 -4.43 9.42 -3.32
N ASP A 60 -3.87 10.54 -2.86
CA ASP A 60 -4.11 11.10 -1.52
C ASP A 60 -3.93 10.09 -0.37
N SER A 61 -2.91 9.23 -0.50
CA SER A 61 -2.61 8.12 0.42
C SER A 61 -3.70 7.05 0.54
N GLN A 62 -4.65 7.02 -0.39
CA GLN A 62 -5.74 6.06 -0.42
C GLN A 62 -5.61 5.08 -1.59
N LEU A 63 -5.95 3.82 -1.32
CA LEU A 63 -6.04 2.80 -2.35
C LEU A 63 -7.31 3.02 -3.20
N GLY A 64 -7.13 3.07 -4.51
CA GLY A 64 -8.21 3.04 -5.49
C GLY A 64 -8.66 1.62 -5.85
N MET A 65 -9.49 1.50 -6.88
CA MET A 65 -9.92 0.20 -7.38
C MET A 65 -8.77 -0.50 -8.11
N LEU A 66 -8.45 -1.73 -7.70
CA LEU A 66 -7.50 -2.60 -8.39
C LEU A 66 -8.22 -3.43 -9.46
N ARG A 67 -7.65 -3.52 -10.65
CA ARG A 67 -8.20 -4.24 -11.81
C ARG A 67 -7.12 -5.05 -12.51
N GLY A 68 -7.51 -6.21 -13.01
CA GLY A 68 -6.64 -7.04 -13.83
C GLY A 68 -7.24 -8.42 -14.03
N SER A 69 -6.41 -9.44 -13.90
CA SER A 69 -6.82 -10.81 -14.16
C SER A 69 -6.13 -11.81 -13.23
N ALA A 70 -6.82 -12.93 -13.05
CA ALA A 70 -6.28 -14.14 -12.49
C ALA A 70 -6.29 -15.21 -13.58
N ASN A 71 -5.12 -15.76 -13.89
CA ASN A 71 -4.96 -16.79 -14.91
C ASN A 71 -5.01 -18.15 -14.24
N PHE A 72 -6.19 -18.76 -14.24
CA PHE A 72 -6.36 -20.13 -13.77
C PHE A 72 -6.19 -21.10 -14.95
N PRO A 73 -5.74 -22.34 -14.69
CA PRO A 73 -5.71 -23.36 -15.73
C PRO A 73 -7.05 -23.44 -16.46
N LEU A 74 -7.01 -23.24 -17.78
CA LEU A 74 -8.16 -23.28 -18.69
C LEU A 74 -9.16 -22.11 -18.57
N ARG A 75 -8.90 -21.09 -17.75
CA ARG A 75 -9.77 -19.91 -17.57
C ARG A 75 -8.98 -18.64 -17.22
N ASP A 76 -9.06 -17.63 -18.08
CA ASP A 76 -8.65 -16.27 -17.73
C ASP A 76 -9.85 -15.53 -17.15
N GLU A 77 -9.80 -15.24 -15.86
CA GLU A 77 -10.90 -14.56 -15.17
C GLU A 77 -10.53 -13.12 -14.86
N LYS A 78 -11.44 -12.20 -15.22
CA LYS A 78 -11.29 -10.79 -14.88
C LYS A 78 -11.48 -10.62 -13.37
N LEU A 79 -10.56 -9.90 -12.73
CA LEU A 79 -10.62 -9.62 -11.31
C LEU A 79 -10.62 -8.11 -11.08
N SER A 80 -11.59 -7.63 -10.31
CA SER A 80 -11.60 -6.27 -9.80
C SER A 80 -11.83 -6.26 -8.29
N VAL A 81 -11.03 -5.48 -7.58
CA VAL A 81 -11.09 -5.31 -6.13
C VAL A 81 -11.30 -3.84 -5.85
N ALA A 82 -12.45 -3.49 -5.30
CA ALA A 82 -12.82 -2.11 -5.02
C ALA A 82 -12.92 -1.90 -3.51
N PRO A 83 -12.15 -0.99 -2.91
CA PRO A 83 -12.34 -0.60 -1.51
C PRO A 83 -13.79 -0.17 -1.26
N SER A 84 -14.44 -0.78 -0.27
CA SER A 84 -15.80 -0.38 0.13
C SER A 84 -15.80 0.83 1.09
N VAL A 85 -14.63 1.09 1.68
CA VAL A 85 -14.30 2.29 2.46
C VAL A 85 -12.92 2.79 2.01
N SER A 86 -12.60 4.06 2.26
CA SER A 86 -11.26 4.57 2.02
C SER A 86 -10.21 3.77 2.81
N ILE A 87 -9.29 3.13 2.11
CA ILE A 87 -8.15 2.42 2.71
C ILE A 87 -6.94 3.33 2.64
N GLY A 88 -6.68 4.04 3.73
CA GLY A 88 -5.46 4.84 3.88
C GLY A 88 -4.26 3.98 4.23
N LEU A 89 -3.09 4.30 3.66
CA LEU A 89 -1.83 3.70 4.10
C LEU A 89 -1.21 4.57 5.20
N VAL A 90 -0.83 3.92 6.30
CA VAL A 90 -0.12 4.54 7.41
C VAL A 90 1.36 4.19 7.28
N THR A 91 2.22 5.19 7.41
CA THR A 91 3.67 4.97 7.47
C THR A 91 4.06 4.62 8.89
N GLU A 92 4.79 3.52 9.05
CA GLU A 92 5.41 3.14 10.31
C GLU A 92 6.93 3.10 10.19
N GLN A 93 7.59 3.29 11.33
CA GLN A 93 9.04 3.21 11.46
C GLN A 93 9.44 1.94 12.19
N LEU A 94 10.35 1.19 11.59
CA LEU A 94 10.86 -0.09 12.06
C LEU A 94 12.36 0.06 12.36
N ASN A 95 12.80 -0.50 13.49
CA ASN A 95 14.21 -0.55 13.85
C ASN A 95 14.83 -1.83 13.28
N VAL A 96 15.86 -1.70 12.45
CA VAL A 96 16.59 -2.81 11.85
C VAL A 96 17.99 -2.85 12.43
N PHE A 97 18.33 -3.97 13.06
CA PHE A 97 19.68 -4.21 13.55
C PHE A 97 20.60 -4.65 12.41
N TRP A 98 21.83 -4.17 12.46
CA TRP A 98 22.88 -4.56 11.54
C TRP A 98 24.17 -4.82 12.30
N TYR A 99 25.02 -5.65 11.72
CA TYR A 99 26.38 -5.84 12.18
C TYR A 99 27.34 -5.83 11.00
N ARG A 100 28.58 -5.40 11.23
CA ARG A 100 29.64 -5.34 10.24
C ARG A 100 30.89 -5.95 10.84
N TYR A 101 31.59 -6.73 10.01
CA TYR A 101 32.88 -7.30 10.34
C TYR A 101 33.87 -6.88 9.26
N THR A 102 34.84 -6.05 9.65
CA THR A 102 35.87 -5.53 8.75
C THR A 102 37.24 -5.90 9.29
N CYS A 103 38.06 -6.52 8.45
CA CYS A 103 39.44 -6.87 8.77
C CYS A 103 40.41 -6.05 7.94
N ASP A 104 41.50 -5.62 8.58
CA ASP A 104 42.67 -5.03 7.94
C ASP A 104 43.94 -5.79 8.37
N GLN A 105 45.11 -5.27 8.00
CA GLN A 105 46.40 -5.88 8.33
C GLN A 105 46.76 -5.82 9.83
N PHE A 106 46.03 -5.04 10.63
CA PHE A 106 46.28 -4.84 12.06
C PHE A 106 45.25 -5.54 12.96
N GLY A 107 44.16 -6.04 12.39
CA GLY A 107 43.18 -6.85 13.09
C GLY A 107 41.80 -6.81 12.46
N CYS A 108 40.80 -7.24 13.21
CA CYS A 108 39.41 -7.18 12.79
C CYS A 108 38.59 -6.37 13.77
N ILE A 109 37.72 -5.52 13.23
CA ILE A 109 36.80 -4.67 13.97
C ILE A 109 35.39 -5.22 13.75
N TYR A 110 34.68 -5.42 14.86
CA TYR A 110 33.26 -5.74 14.87
C TYR A 110 32.46 -4.50 15.26
N GLU A 111 31.55 -4.09 14.40
CA GLU A 111 30.64 -2.97 14.64
C GLU A 111 29.20 -3.47 14.56
N ASN A 112 28.33 -2.86 15.36
CA ASN A 112 26.90 -3.07 15.28
C ASN A 112 26.15 -1.76 15.48
N GLY A 113 24.89 -1.78 15.08
CA GLY A 113 24.04 -0.63 15.26
C GLY A 113 22.59 -0.91 14.89
N THR A 114 21.80 0.14 14.95
CA THR A 114 20.39 0.12 14.59
C THR A 114 20.13 1.23 13.58
N SER A 115 19.41 0.87 12.53
CA SER A 115 18.95 1.77 11.48
C SER A 115 17.44 1.92 11.54
N ALA A 116 16.93 3.09 11.17
CA ALA A 116 15.50 3.31 11.05
C ALA A 116 15.07 3.06 9.61
N PHE A 117 14.14 2.13 9.44
CA PHE A 117 13.47 1.85 8.19
C PHE A 117 12.02 2.32 8.27
N GLN A 118 11.44 2.71 7.13
CA GLN A 118 10.04 3.08 7.04
C GLN A 118 9.33 2.21 6.01
N ARG A 119 8.09 1.85 6.31
CA ARG A 119 7.19 1.21 5.34
C ARG A 119 5.79 1.78 5.48
N SER A 120 5.02 1.73 4.41
CA SER A 120 3.61 2.10 4.42
C SER A 120 2.76 0.84 4.38
N TYR A 121 1.76 0.74 5.26
CA TYR A 121 0.87 -0.41 5.34
C TYR A 121 -0.59 0.03 5.50
N GLY A 122 -1.51 -0.84 5.10
CA GLY A 122 -2.95 -0.60 5.27
C GLY A 122 -3.76 -1.85 5.04
N SER A 123 -4.97 -1.85 5.59
CA SER A 123 -5.92 -2.95 5.45
C SER A 123 -7.33 -2.40 5.52
N GLY A 124 -8.24 -3.03 4.77
CA GLY A 124 -9.65 -2.68 4.85
C GLY A 124 -10.55 -3.56 3.99
N PRO A 125 -11.87 -3.39 4.16
CA PRO A 125 -12.86 -4.16 3.43
C PRO A 125 -12.92 -3.74 1.96
N VAL A 126 -13.19 -4.73 1.10
CA VAL A 126 -13.26 -4.57 -0.35
C VAL A 126 -14.44 -5.36 -0.92
N GLU A 127 -14.99 -4.87 -2.02
CA GLU A 127 -15.85 -5.62 -2.92
C GLU A 127 -14.98 -6.33 -3.97
N ILE A 128 -15.28 -7.60 -4.22
CA ILE A 128 -14.55 -8.45 -5.15
C ILE A 128 -15.49 -8.80 -6.29
N ARG A 129 -15.04 -8.61 -7.53
CA ARG A 129 -15.66 -9.20 -8.72
C ARG A 129 -14.65 -10.10 -9.40
N PHE A 130 -15.00 -11.37 -9.51
CA PHE A 130 -14.15 -12.41 -10.04
C PHE A 130 -14.92 -13.16 -11.12
N GLY A 131 -14.70 -12.81 -12.39
CA GLY A 131 -15.54 -13.25 -13.50
C GLY A 131 -17.00 -12.84 -13.30
N SER A 132 -17.92 -13.81 -13.29
CA SER A 132 -19.33 -13.62 -12.94
C SER A 132 -19.62 -13.62 -11.44
N LEU A 133 -18.65 -14.01 -10.60
CA LEU A 133 -18.78 -14.07 -9.15
C LEU A 133 -18.62 -12.66 -8.55
N LYS A 134 -19.42 -12.37 -7.53
CA LYS A 134 -19.38 -11.13 -6.77
C LYS A 134 -19.33 -11.45 -5.29
N GLY A 135 -18.62 -10.65 -4.52
CA GLY A 135 -18.66 -10.76 -3.08
C GLY A 135 -17.78 -9.72 -2.41
N ASN A 136 -17.31 -10.05 -1.22
CA ASN A 136 -16.62 -9.13 -0.35
C ASN A 136 -15.48 -9.83 0.39
N GLY A 137 -14.52 -9.04 0.82
CA GLY A 137 -13.35 -9.52 1.52
C GLY A 137 -12.58 -8.40 2.18
N THR A 138 -11.33 -8.70 2.50
CA THR A 138 -10.37 -7.77 3.07
C THR A 138 -9.12 -7.79 2.20
N VAL A 139 -8.63 -6.59 1.86
CA VAL A 139 -7.29 -6.42 1.30
C VAL A 139 -6.35 -5.92 2.40
N SER A 140 -5.12 -6.41 2.41
CA SER A 140 -4.05 -5.90 3.28
C SER A 140 -2.79 -5.79 2.45
N LEU A 141 -2.08 -4.67 2.56
CA LEU A 141 -0.83 -4.46 1.84
C LEU A 141 0.19 -3.69 2.67
N SER A 142 1.45 -3.91 2.37
CA SER A 142 2.61 -3.24 2.96
C SER A 142 3.67 -3.08 1.88
N THR A 143 4.21 -1.87 1.73
CA THR A 143 5.37 -1.62 0.87
C THR A 143 6.62 -2.29 1.46
N ASN A 144 7.65 -2.45 0.63
CA ASN A 144 8.98 -2.78 1.14
C ASN A 144 9.49 -1.67 2.06
N ALA A 145 10.19 -2.06 3.12
CA ALA A 145 10.78 -1.08 4.01
C ALA A 145 12.03 -0.46 3.38
N THR A 146 12.10 0.87 3.36
CA THR A 146 13.26 1.63 2.89
C THR A 146 13.97 2.29 4.07
N CYS A 147 15.29 2.38 4.02
CA CYS A 147 16.01 3.10 5.06
C CYS A 147 15.63 4.59 5.05
N ALA A 148 15.24 5.11 6.22
CA ALA A 148 14.86 6.51 6.42
C ALA A 148 15.94 7.30 7.14
N SER A 149 16.62 6.70 8.12
CA SER A 149 17.75 7.34 8.82
C SER A 149 18.74 6.32 9.39
N SER A 150 19.99 6.76 9.55
CA SER A 150 21.09 5.95 10.09
C SER A 150 21.28 4.64 9.33
N CYS A 151 21.27 4.67 8.00
CA CYS A 151 21.28 3.47 7.16
C CYS A 151 22.49 2.56 7.45
N PRO A 152 22.33 1.23 7.30
CA PRO A 152 23.42 0.31 7.54
C PRO A 152 24.62 0.69 6.67
N PRO A 153 25.83 0.77 7.24
CA PRO A 153 27.00 1.14 6.47
C PRO A 153 27.32 0.08 5.41
N ALA A 154 28.06 0.47 4.37
CA ALA A 154 28.49 -0.48 3.34
C ALA A 154 29.21 -1.68 3.95
N GLY A 155 28.88 -2.88 3.46
CA GLY A 155 29.41 -4.15 3.98
C GLY A 155 28.79 -4.64 5.28
N ALA A 156 27.81 -3.93 5.85
CA ALA A 156 27.03 -4.46 6.97
C ALA A 156 26.06 -5.54 6.51
N TYR A 157 25.88 -6.56 7.35
CA TYR A 157 24.84 -7.58 7.20
C TYR A 157 23.58 -7.15 7.96
N TRP A 158 22.43 -7.22 7.28
CA TRP A 158 21.11 -6.85 7.79
C TRP A 158 20.01 -7.44 6.90
N TYR A 159 18.76 -7.41 7.39
CA TYR A 159 17.59 -7.83 6.63
C TYR A 159 16.50 -6.76 6.70
N ALA A 160 16.08 -6.24 5.54
CA ALA A 160 14.96 -5.30 5.46
C ALA A 160 13.65 -6.05 5.69
N PRO A 161 12.71 -5.52 6.51
CA PRO A 161 11.35 -6.03 6.55
C PRO A 161 10.74 -6.00 5.14
N THR A 162 10.36 -7.17 4.63
CA THR A 162 9.73 -7.31 3.33
C THR A 162 8.26 -6.92 3.40
N GLY A 163 7.80 -6.26 2.35
CA GLY A 163 6.38 -5.95 2.19
C GLY A 163 5.60 -7.14 1.63
N TYR A 164 4.29 -6.98 1.56
CA TYR A 164 3.37 -8.01 1.06
C TYR A 164 2.10 -7.36 0.53
N TRP A 165 1.30 -8.12 -0.20
CA TRP A 165 -0.13 -7.87 -0.31
C TRP A 165 -0.90 -9.17 -0.21
N GLN A 166 -2.15 -9.07 0.25
CA GLN A 166 -3.06 -10.18 0.32
C GLN A 166 -4.51 -9.71 0.15
N LEU A 167 -5.33 -10.58 -0.43
CA LEU A 167 -6.77 -10.44 -0.56
C LEU A 167 -7.41 -11.73 -0.06
N GLN A 168 -8.40 -11.63 0.82
CA GLN A 168 -9.16 -12.79 1.28
C GLN A 168 -10.65 -12.44 1.29
N GLY A 169 -11.49 -13.26 0.66
CA GLY A 169 -12.92 -12.98 0.62
C GLY A 169 -13.77 -14.12 0.06
N ALA A 170 -15.08 -14.01 0.29
CA ALA A 170 -16.07 -14.90 -0.27
C ALA A 170 -16.63 -14.30 -1.56
N VAL A 171 -16.86 -15.12 -2.58
CA VAL A 171 -17.46 -14.71 -3.85
C VAL A 171 -18.56 -15.68 -4.27
N LEU A 172 -19.65 -15.17 -4.82
CA LEU A 172 -20.83 -15.96 -5.20
C LEU A 172 -21.44 -15.50 -6.53
N SER A 173 -22.12 -16.44 -7.18
CA SER A 173 -22.91 -16.24 -8.40
C SER A 173 -24.16 -17.12 -8.34
N SER A 174 -24.98 -17.09 -9.39
CA SER A 174 -26.11 -18.01 -9.51
C SER A 174 -25.71 -19.47 -9.76
N GLN A 175 -24.45 -19.74 -10.14
CA GLN A 175 -23.99 -21.07 -10.55
C GLN A 175 -22.97 -21.69 -9.59
N ASP A 176 -22.25 -20.87 -8.83
CA ASP A 176 -21.18 -21.29 -7.94
C ASP A 176 -20.94 -20.25 -6.85
N ALA A 177 -20.33 -20.67 -5.74
CA ALA A 177 -19.81 -19.80 -4.70
C ALA A 177 -18.50 -20.38 -4.16
N GLY A 178 -17.70 -19.55 -3.49
CA GLY A 178 -16.44 -20.03 -2.98
C GLY A 178 -15.66 -18.97 -2.22
N PHE A 179 -14.45 -19.35 -1.85
CA PHE A 179 -13.49 -18.49 -1.19
C PHE A 179 -12.32 -18.19 -2.12
N LEU A 180 -11.98 -16.91 -2.23
CA LEU A 180 -10.83 -16.40 -2.98
C LEU A 180 -9.78 -15.91 -1.99
N ASN A 181 -8.58 -16.47 -2.09
CA ASN A 181 -7.40 -16.02 -1.38
C ASN A 181 -6.32 -15.65 -2.40
N ILE A 182 -5.71 -14.48 -2.28
CA ILE A 182 -4.60 -14.05 -3.11
C ILE A 182 -3.51 -13.51 -2.20
N ASN A 183 -2.26 -13.84 -2.50
CA ASN A 183 -1.12 -13.33 -1.79
C ASN A 183 0.06 -13.09 -2.73
N GLY A 184 0.92 -12.13 -2.39
CA GLY A 184 2.12 -11.84 -3.17
C GLY A 184 3.10 -10.90 -2.46
N PRO A 185 4.23 -10.59 -3.13
CA PRO A 185 5.26 -9.68 -2.62
C PRO A 185 4.74 -8.24 -2.49
N ALA A 186 5.54 -7.34 -1.92
CA ALA A 186 5.16 -5.93 -1.81
C ALA A 186 4.67 -5.33 -3.15
N PRO A 187 3.65 -4.44 -3.11
CA PRO A 187 3.22 -3.69 -4.29
C PRO A 187 4.36 -2.84 -4.84
N THR A 188 4.35 -2.64 -6.16
CA THR A 188 5.19 -1.64 -6.83
C THR A 188 4.36 -0.36 -7.00
N VAL A 189 4.89 0.77 -6.56
CA VAL A 189 4.24 2.08 -6.68
C VAL A 189 5.07 2.95 -7.62
N HIS A 190 4.41 3.51 -8.65
CA HIS A 190 5.00 4.29 -9.73
C HIS A 190 4.68 5.78 -9.61
#